data_AF-A0A6I7PXM3-F1
#
_entry.id   AF-A0A6I7PXM3-F1
#
_cell.length_a   1.000
_cell.length_b   1.000
_cell.length_c   1.000
_cell.angle_alpha   90.00
_cell.angle_beta   90.00
_cell.angle_gamma   90.00
#
_symmetry.space_group_name_H-M   'P 1'
#
loop_
_entity.id
_entity.type
_entity.pdbx_description
1 polymer ?
#
loop_
_entity_poly.entity_id
_entity_poly.type
_entity_poly.pdbx_seq_one_letter_code
_entity_poly.pdbx_strand_id
1 'polypeptide(L)'
;MNGFRFERCIVDPHYEVKHDESINDFLILELLRSLDGRTLEADAVDSDGYEYYVVDPVFFDRRMYRLILLLSKEKDFIGIVNCFRRNK
;
A
#
# COMPACT_ATOMS: atom_id res chain seq x y z
N MET A 1 7.06 -7.70 -3.36
CA MET A 1 5.65 -8.19 -3.39
C MET A 1 5.40 -8.93 -4.70
N ASN A 2 4.74 -10.09 -4.73
CA ASN A 2 4.44 -10.83 -5.97
C ASN A 2 5.66 -11.15 -6.86
N GLY A 3 6.86 -11.26 -6.28
CA GLY A 3 8.11 -11.39 -7.05
C GLY A 3 8.53 -10.11 -7.81
N PHE A 4 7.74 -9.04 -7.75
CA PHE A 4 8.09 -7.72 -8.27
C PHE A 4 8.97 -6.98 -7.26
N ARG A 5 10.08 -6.47 -7.78
CA ARG A 5 11.00 -5.56 -7.10
C ARG A 5 10.75 -4.17 -7.64
N PHE A 6 10.64 -3.20 -6.73
CA PHE A 6 10.53 -1.79 -7.06
C PHE A 6 11.47 -0.98 -6.17
N GLU A 7 12.04 0.09 -6.69
CA GLU A 7 12.95 0.97 -5.93
C GLU A 7 12.29 2.28 -5.49
N ARG A 8 11.08 2.58 -5.99
CA ARG A 8 10.37 3.82 -5.70
C ARG A 8 9.00 3.57 -5.11
N CYS A 9 8.67 4.30 -4.05
CA CYS A 9 7.34 4.37 -3.46
C CYS A 9 6.80 5.79 -3.64
N ILE A 10 5.61 5.91 -4.22
CA ILE A 10 4.90 7.18 -4.39
C ILE A 10 3.69 7.14 -3.46
N VAL A 11 3.60 8.10 -2.54
CA VAL A 11 2.49 8.18 -1.59
C VAL A 11 1.56 9.31 -2.01
N ASP A 12 0.28 8.98 -2.21
CA ASP A 12 -0.74 9.99 -2.47
C ASP A 12 -1.05 10.75 -1.16
N PRO A 13 -1.07 12.10 -1.16
CA PRO A 13 -1.36 12.89 0.04
C PRO A 13 -2.81 12.76 0.52
N HIS A 14 -3.67 11.96 -0.13
CA HIS A 14 -5.04 11.73 0.30
C HIS A 14 -5.16 11.30 1.77
N TYR A 15 -4.18 10.56 2.30
CA TYR A 15 -4.17 10.17 3.71
C TYR A 15 -4.03 11.39 4.65
N GLU A 16 -3.34 12.45 4.23
CA GLU A 16 -3.12 13.66 5.04
C GLU A 16 -4.43 14.40 5.33
N VAL A 17 -5.42 14.28 4.45
CA VAL A 17 -6.70 14.98 4.61
C VAL A 17 -7.57 14.36 5.70
N LYS A 18 -7.45 13.06 5.95
CA LYS A 18 -8.37 12.30 6.82
C LYS A 18 -7.71 11.52 7.93
N HIS A 19 -6.40 11.29 7.84
CA HIS A 19 -5.69 10.30 8.65
C HIS A 19 -4.30 10.74 9.12
N ASP A 20 -3.92 12.01 8.92
CA ASP A 20 -2.63 12.60 9.34
C ASP A 20 -2.29 12.39 10.83
N GLU A 21 -3.29 12.40 11.71
CA GLU A 21 -3.12 12.16 13.14
C GLU A 21 -2.58 10.74 13.47
N SER A 22 -2.71 9.79 12.55
CA SER A 22 -2.40 8.38 12.79
C SER A 22 -1.56 7.70 11.71
N ILE A 23 -1.32 8.39 10.59
CA ILE A 23 -0.61 7.90 9.42
C ILE A 23 0.47 8.90 9.03
N ASN A 24 1.65 8.39 8.75
CA ASN A 24 2.78 9.17 8.22
C ASN A 24 3.60 8.29 7.28
N ASP A 25 4.49 8.91 6.50
CA ASP A 25 5.32 8.22 5.52
C ASP A 25 6.14 7.07 6.13
N PHE A 26 6.68 7.25 7.34
CA PHE A 26 7.45 6.21 8.02
C PHE A 26 6.61 4.96 8.26
N LEU A 27 5.41 5.12 8.80
CA LEU A 27 4.47 4.02 9.04
C LEU A 27 4.06 3.34 7.73
N ILE A 28 3.79 4.12 6.68
CA ILE A 28 3.43 3.60 5.36
C ILE A 28 4.55 2.70 4.81
N LEU A 29 5.81 3.14 4.93
CA LEU A 29 6.97 2.36 4.49
C LEU A 29 7.14 1.07 5.30
N GLU A 30 6.94 1.11 6.61
CA GLU A 30 7.00 -0.09 7.45
C GLU A 30 5.88 -1.09 7.11
N LEU A 31 4.67 -0.59 6.86
CA LEU A 31 3.56 -1.42 6.41
C LEU A 31 3.86 -2.06 5.06
N LEU A 32 4.41 -1.30 4.09
CA LEU A 32 4.84 -1.83 2.80
C LEU A 32 5.93 -2.91 2.93
N ARG A 33 6.93 -2.69 3.78
CA ARG A 33 7.99 -3.67 4.06
C ARG A 33 7.41 -4.99 4.60
N SER A 34 6.34 -4.92 5.40
CA SER A 34 5.66 -6.12 5.90
C SER A 34 4.97 -6.96 4.82
N LEU A 35 4.77 -6.38 3.63
CA LEU A 35 4.23 -7.04 2.44
C LEU A 35 5.32 -7.59 1.52
N ASP A 36 6.59 -7.31 1.80
CA ASP A 36 7.67 -7.87 1.00
C ASP A 36 7.70 -9.41 1.10
N GLY A 37 7.98 -10.06 -0.03
CA GLY A 37 7.89 -11.52 -0.17
C GLY A 37 6.48 -12.12 -0.14
N ARG A 38 5.41 -11.34 0.11
CA ARG A 38 4.03 -11.86 0.05
C ARG A 38 3.53 -11.98 -1.37
N THR A 39 2.70 -13.00 -1.59
CA THR A 39 1.87 -13.13 -2.79
C THR A 39 0.46 -12.64 -2.48
N LEU A 40 -0.02 -11.65 -3.24
CA LEU A 40 -1.33 -11.02 -3.12
C LEU A 40 -2.02 -11.09 -4.48
N GLU A 41 -3.33 -11.34 -4.48
CA GLU A 41 -4.13 -11.21 -5.70
C GLU A 41 -4.55 -9.76 -5.88
N ALA A 42 -4.53 -9.27 -7.13
CA ALA A 42 -5.02 -7.94 -7.43
C ALA A 42 -6.56 -7.93 -7.36
N ASP A 43 -7.13 -6.95 -6.68
CA ASP A 43 -8.57 -6.73 -6.62
C ASP A 43 -9.13 -6.23 -7.95
N ALA A 44 -8.32 -5.47 -8.69
CA ALA A 44 -8.67 -4.97 -10.02
C ALA A 44 -7.42 -4.74 -10.87
N VAL A 45 -7.60 -4.82 -12.19
CA VAL A 45 -6.60 -4.42 -13.18
C VAL A 45 -7.29 -3.51 -14.18
N ASP A 46 -6.73 -2.32 -14.44
CA ASP A 46 -7.28 -1.40 -15.43
C ASP A 46 -6.75 -1.66 -16.85
N SER A 47 -7.30 -0.93 -17.83
CA SER A 47 -6.92 -1.06 -19.24
C SER A 47 -5.47 -0.66 -19.53
N ASP A 48 -4.87 0.13 -18.64
CA ASP A 48 -3.49 0.62 -18.76
C ASP A 48 -2.50 -0.31 -18.03
N GLY A 49 -2.97 -1.42 -17.47
CA GLY A 49 -2.16 -2.43 -16.81
C GLY A 49 -1.75 -2.07 -15.39
N TYR A 50 -2.43 -1.11 -14.74
CA TYR A 50 -2.27 -0.90 -13.31
C TYR A 50 -3.09 -1.92 -12.54
N GLU A 51 -2.43 -2.55 -11.56
CA GLU A 51 -3.01 -3.51 -10.65
C GLU A 51 -3.28 -2.82 -9.31
N TYR A 52 -4.51 -2.94 -8.83
CA TYR A 52 -4.95 -2.39 -7.57
C TYR A 52 -5.04 -3.51 -6.53
N TYR A 53 -4.55 -3.22 -5.33
CA TYR A 53 -4.55 -4.18 -4.22
C TYR A 53 -5.12 -3.53 -2.97
N VAL A 54 -6.00 -4.25 -2.29
CA VAL A 54 -6.56 -3.90 -1.00
C VAL A 54 -6.04 -4.91 0.01
N VAL A 55 -5.10 -4.47 0.86
CA VAL A 55 -4.53 -5.32 1.89
C VAL A 55 -5.13 -4.95 3.23
N ASP A 56 -5.95 -5.85 3.77
CA ASP A 56 -6.62 -5.70 5.07
C ASP A 56 -6.78 -7.07 5.77
N PRO A 57 -6.24 -7.26 6.99
CA PRO A 57 -5.44 -6.31 7.76
C PRO A 57 -3.93 -6.39 7.44
N VAL A 58 -3.26 -5.24 7.51
CA VAL A 58 -1.80 -5.14 7.66
C VAL A 58 -1.48 -4.76 9.10
N PHE A 59 -0.56 -5.49 9.73
CA PHE A 59 -0.22 -5.30 11.13
C PHE A 59 1.09 -4.53 11.30
N PHE A 60 1.07 -3.51 12.15
CA PHE A 60 2.28 -2.83 12.64
C PHE A 60 2.05 -2.41 14.10
N ASP A 61 3.02 -2.70 14.97
CA ASP A 61 2.96 -2.39 16.41
C ASP A 61 1.59 -2.70 17.08
N ARG A 62 1.10 -3.93 16.89
CA ARG A 62 -0.20 -4.42 17.42
C ARG A 62 -1.45 -3.65 16.94
N ARG A 63 -1.30 -2.77 15.95
CA ARG A 63 -2.39 -2.05 15.30
C ARG A 63 -2.66 -2.63 13.92
N MET A 64 -3.90 -2.52 13.49
CA MET A 64 -4.36 -2.96 12.17
C MET A 64 -4.56 -1.76 11.25
N TYR A 65 -4.15 -1.92 10.02
CA TYR A 65 -4.22 -0.93 8.97
C TYR A 65 -4.79 -1.56 7.70
N ARG A 66 -5.42 -0.73 6.88
CA ARG A 66 -5.77 -1.07 5.50
C ARG A 66 -4.88 -0.25 4.57
N LEU A 67 -4.28 -0.93 3.59
CA LEU A 67 -3.51 -0.30 2.52
C LEU A 67 -4.24 -0.50 1.20
N ILE A 68 -4.31 0.58 0.43
CA ILE A 68 -4.73 0.54 -0.97
C ILE A 68 -3.49 0.85 -1.81
N LEU A 69 -3.07 -0.13 -2.59
CA LEU A 69 -1.85 -0.08 -3.39
C LEU A 69 -2.20 -0.03 -4.88
N LEU A 70 -1.32 0.58 -5.63
CA LEU A 70 -1.31 0.56 -7.09
C LEU A 70 0.07 0.10 -7.55
N LEU A 71 0.12 -0.89 -8.43
CA LEU A 71 1.35 -1.40 -9.03
C LEU A 71 1.24 -1.34 -10.54
N SER A 72 2.31 -0.96 -11.21
CA SER A 72 2.46 -1.18 -12.66
C SER A 72 3.68 -2.07 -12.87
N LYS A 73 3.52 -3.16 -13.62
CA LYS A 73 4.65 -4.06 -13.93
C LYS A 73 5.68 -3.40 -14.86
N GLU A 74 5.25 -2.41 -15.64
CA GLU A 74 6.11 -1.69 -16.57
C GLU A 74 6.82 -0.51 -15.91
N LYS A 75 6.16 0.12 -14.94
CA LYS A 75 6.68 1.31 -14.27
C LYS A 75 7.18 0.90 -12.90
N ASP A 76 8.50 0.83 -12.77
CA ASP A 76 9.28 0.49 -11.57
C ASP A 76 9.00 1.42 -10.37
N PHE A 77 7.78 1.33 -9.82
CA PHE A 77 7.31 2.01 -8.63
C PHE A 77 6.10 1.26 -8.03
N ILE A 78 5.87 1.48 -6.74
CA ILE A 78 4.59 1.17 -6.07
C ILE A 78 3.92 2.47 -5.62
N GLY A 79 2.62 2.59 -5.87
CA GLY A 79 1.78 3.69 -5.42
C GLY A 79 1.01 3.31 -4.15
N ILE A 80 0.99 4.22 -3.18
CA ILE A 80 0.08 4.17 -2.03
C ILE A 80 -1.07 5.11 -2.32
N VAL A 81 -2.21 4.55 -2.71
CA VAL A 81 -3.42 5.32 -3.02
C VAL A 81 -4.07 5.82 -1.73
N ASN A 82 -4.10 4.98 -0.70
CA ASN A 82 -4.59 5.36 0.62
C ASN A 82 -4.04 4.43 1.70
N CYS A 83 -3.92 4.94 2.92
CA CYS A 83 -3.56 4.18 4.10
C CYS A 83 -4.35 4.70 5.29
N PHE A 84 -5.00 3.81 6.03
CA PHE A 84 -5.74 4.21 7.23
C PHE A 84 -5.78 3.12 8.29
N ARG A 85 -5.90 3.56 9.55
CA ARG A 85 -6.01 2.69 10.71
C ARG A 85 -7.40 2.05 10.77
N ARG A 86 -7.45 0.76 11.10
CA ARG A 86 -8.69 0.02 11.37
C ARG A 86 -9.05 0.16 12.85
N ASN A 87 -10.25 0.65 13.13
CA ASN A 87 -10.81 0.72 14.47
C ASN A 87 -11.60 -0.56 14.74
N LYS A 88 -10.90 -1.60 15.21
CA LYS A 88 -11.37 -2.98 15.46
C LYS A 88 -11.57 -3.85 14.21
#